data_AF-A0A524NSY7-F1
#
_entry.id   AF-A0A524NSY7-F1
#
_cell.length_a   1.000
_cell.length_b   1.000
_cell.length_c   1.000
_cell.angle_alpha   90.00
_cell.angle_beta   90.00
_cell.angle_gamma   90.00
#
_symmetry.space_group_name_H-M   'P 1'
#
loop_
_entity.id
_entity.type
_entity.pdbx_description
1 polymer ?
#
loop_
_entity_poly.entity_id
_entity_poly.type
_entity_poly.pdbx_seq_one_letter_code
_entity_poly.pdbx_strand_id
1 'polypeptide(L)' 'MKYFYIIVAIAGLALVLIPSLLLYLGKIEAEQMNNFIFIGTLLWFSGAIPWLGKKRAQN' A
#
# COMPACT_ATOMS: atom_id res chain seq x y z
N MET A 1 16.52 5.73 6.88
CA MET A 1 15.76 4.49 7.24
C MET A 1 14.29 4.76 7.56
N LYS A 2 13.93 5.51 8.60
CA LYS A 2 12.51 5.70 9.02
C LYS A 2 11.57 6.19 7.90
N TYR A 3 12.01 7.15 7.09
CA TYR A 3 11.21 7.70 5.99
C TYR A 3 11.05 6.74 4.81
N PHE A 4 12.03 5.85 4.57
CA PHE A 4 11.98 4.89 3.49
C PHE A 4 10.80 3.91 3.67
N TYR A 5 10.67 3.34 4.88
CA TYR A 5 9.56 2.44 5.22
C TYR A 5 8.19 3.13 5.10
N ILE A 6 8.10 4.40 5.47
CA ILE A 6 6.87 5.20 5.34
C ILE A 6 6.53 5.43 3.87
N ILE A 7 7.51 5.78 3.02
CA ILE A 7 7.28 5.98 1.58
C ILE A 7 6.82 4.68 0.92
N VAL A 8 7.46 3.55 1.23
CA VAL A 8 7.08 2.23 0.72
C VAL A 8 5.67 1.85 1.17
N ALA A 9 5.32 2.10 2.44
CA ALA A 9 3.98 1.87 2.95
C ALA A 9 2.94 2.73 2.23
N ILE A 10 3.18 4.04 2.08
CA ILE A 10 2.24 4.95 1.39
C ILE A 10 2.08 4.55 -0.08
N ALA A 11 3.18 4.20 -0.76
CA ALA A 11 3.14 3.73 -2.14
C ALA A 11 2.34 2.42 -2.27
N GLY A 12 2.55 1.46 -1.37
CA GLY A 12 1.77 0.21 -1.32
C GLY A 12 0.27 0.48 -1.09
N LEU A 13 -0.07 1.40 -0.18
CA LEU A 13 -1.46 1.80 0.07
C LEU A 13 -2.10 2.46 -1.16
N ALA A 14 -1.37 3.34 -1.84
CA ALA A 14 -1.82 3.97 -3.08
C ALA A 14 -2.07 2.92 -4.16
N LEU A 15 -1.22 1.90 -4.26
CA LEU A 15 -1.39 0.78 -5.19
C LEU A 15 -2.60 -0.11 -4.87
N VAL A 16 -3.17 -0.04 -3.66
CA VAL A 16 -4.43 -0.74 -3.32
C VAL A 16 -5.64 0.11 -3.70
N LEU A 17 -5.58 1.42 -3.53
CA LEU A 17 -6.72 2.32 -3.72
C LEU A 17 -6.90 2.80 -5.16
N ILE A 18 -5.80 3.12 -5.85
CA ILE A 18 -5.82 3.67 -7.22
C ILE A 18 -6.41 2.67 -8.24
N PRO A 19 -6.06 1.37 -8.23
CA PRO A 19 -6.61 0.43 -9.21
C PRO A 19 -8.12 0.29 -9.13
N SER A 20 -8.71 0.39 -7.94
CA SER A 20 -10.16 0.38 -7.76
C SER A 20 -10.83 1.53 -8.49
N LEU A 21 -10.22 2.73 -8.46
CA LEU A 21 -10.70 3.88 -9.22
C LEU A 21 -10.49 3.69 -10.72
N LEU A 22 -9.34 3.12 -11.13
CA LEU A 22 -9.05 2.84 -12.54
C LEU A 22 -10.01 1.80 -13.13
N LEU A 23 -10.40 0.77 -12.37
CA LEU A 23 -11.39 -0.21 -12.77
C LEU A 23 -12.76 0.46 -12.93
N TYR A 24 -13.16 1.30 -11.98
CA TYR A 24 -14.41 2.07 -12.06
C TYR A 24 -14.48 2.97 -13.30
N LEU A 25 -13.34 3.56 -13.70
CA LEU A 25 -13.22 4.37 -14.90
C LEU A 25 -13.08 3.54 -16.20
N GLY A 26 -13.10 2.21 -16.12
CA GLY A 26 -12.93 1.30 -17.26
C GLY A 26 -11.53 1.36 -17.90
N LYS A 27 -10.50 1.78 -17.15
CA LYS A 27 -9.12 1.93 -17.63
C LYS A 27 -8.28 0.67 -17.50
N ILE A 28 -8.69 -0.26 -16.64
CA ILE A 28 -8.04 -1.55 -16.41
C ILE A 28 -9.09 -2.65 -16.27
N GLU A 29 -8.66 -3.90 -16.41
CA GLU A 29 -9.50 -5.07 -16.20
C GLU A 29 -9.47 -5.54 -14.74
N ALA A 30 -10.47 -6.34 -14.34
CA ALA A 30 -10.57 -6.85 -12.97
C ALA A 30 -9.36 -7.71 -12.56
N GLU A 31 -8.79 -8.47 -13.50
CA GLU A 31 -7.58 -9.26 -13.27
C GLU A 31 -6.37 -8.35 -12.95
N GLN A 32 -6.20 -7.26 -13.70
CA GLN A 32 -5.15 -6.28 -13.46
C GLN A 32 -5.33 -5.59 -12.10
N MET A 33 -6.57 -5.23 -11.73
CA MET A 33 -6.88 -4.68 -10.42
C MET A 33 -6.45 -5.63 -9.30
N ASN A 34 -6.80 -6.92 -9.39
CA ASN A 34 -6.44 -7.93 -8.38
C ASN A 34 -4.93 -8.05 -8.21
N ASN A 35 -4.17 -8.05 -9.31
CA ASN A 35 -2.72 -8.10 -9.28
C ASN A 35 -2.12 -6.87 -8.58
N PHE A 36 -2.62 -5.66 -8.91
CA PHE A 36 -2.14 -4.44 -8.26
C PHE A 36 -2.49 -4.39 -6.77
N ILE A 37 -3.70 -4.78 -6.37
CA ILE A 37 -4.11 -4.83 -4.97
C ILE A 37 -3.24 -5.83 -4.20
N PHE A 38 -2.96 -7.00 -4.77
CA PHE A 38 -2.11 -8.01 -4.14
C PHE A 38 -0.68 -7.49 -3.92
N ILE A 39 -0.06 -6.94 -4.96
CA ILE A 39 1.30 -6.37 -4.87
C ILE A 39 1.34 -5.18 -3.90
N GLY A 40 0.34 -4.29 -3.98
CA GLY A 40 0.19 -3.14 -3.09
C GLY A 40 0.06 -3.55 -1.63
N THR A 41 -0.68 -4.63 -1.35
CA THR A 41 -0.85 -5.19 0.00
C THR A 41 0.48 -5.71 0.54
N LEU A 42 1.25 -6.46 -0.25
CA LEU A 42 2.57 -6.97 0.16
C LEU A 42 3.57 -5.83 0.42
N LEU A 43 3.58 -4.81 -0.44
CA LEU A 43 4.39 -3.60 -0.26
C LEU A 43 3.97 -2.82 0.98
N TRP A 44 2.68 -2.67 1.20
CA TRP A 44 2.15 -1.99 2.38
C TRP A 44 2.58 -2.71 3.65
N PHE A 45 2.36 -4.01 3.76
CA PHE A 45 2.74 -4.76 4.97
C PHE A 45 4.24 -4.77 5.22
N SER A 46 5.07 -4.96 4.18
CA SER A 46 6.54 -4.94 4.33
C SER A 46 7.07 -3.57 4.78
N GLY A 47 6.46 -2.46 4.31
CA GLY A 47 6.83 -1.11 4.72
C GLY A 47 6.19 -0.65 6.04
N ALA A 48 4.94 -1.03 6.31
CA ALA A 48 4.14 -0.47 7.40
C ALA A 48 4.41 -1.15 8.76
N ILE A 49 4.54 -2.49 8.78
CA ILE A 49 4.71 -3.27 10.02
C ILE A 49 5.84 -2.73 10.92
N PRO A 50 7.06 -2.45 10.41
CA PRO A 50 8.20 -2.03 11.25
C PRO A 50 7.99 -0.73 12.03
N TRP A 51 7.06 0.12 11.61
CA TRP A 51 6.77 1.41 12.23
C TRP A 51 5.41 1.43 12.94
N LEU A 52 4.36 0.84 12.35
CA LEU A 52 3.00 0.92 12.88
C LEU A 52 2.87 0.22 14.24
N GLY A 53 3.61 -0.88 14.45
CA GLY A 53 3.61 -1.64 15.70
C GLY A 53 4.52 -1.07 16.80
N LYS A 54 5.35 -0.06 16.49
CA LYS A 54 6.15 0.62 17.53
C LYS A 54 5.21 1.55 18.30
N LYS A 55 4.74 1.11 19.48
CA LYS A 55 4.21 2.02 20.49
C LYS A 55 5.24 3.12 20.68
N ARG A 56 4.88 4.35 20.26
CA ARG A 56 5.62 5.54 20.65
C ARG A 56 5.53 5.53 22.18
N ALA A 57 6.61 5.19 22.87
CA ALA A 57 6.70 5.39 24.31
C ALA A 57 6.45 6.89 24.52
N GLN A 58 5.23 7.21 24.91
CA GLN A 58 4.85 8.54 25.35
C GLN A 58 5.50 8.67 26.72
N ASN A 59 6.70 9.25 26.74
CA ASN A 59 7.26 9.85 27.95
C ASN A 59 6.67 11.24 28.10
#